data_AF-A0A942CZQ4-F1
#
_entry.id   AF-A0A942CZQ4-F1
#
_cell.length_a   1.000
_cell.length_b   1.000
_cell.length_c   1.000
_cell.angle_alpha   90.00
_cell.angle_beta   90.00
_cell.angle_gamma   90.00
#
_symmetry.space_group_name_H-M   'P 1'
#
loop_
_entity.id
_entity.type
_entity.pdbx_description
1 polymer ?
#
loop_
_entity_poly.entity_id
_entity_poly.type
_entity_poly.pdbx_seq_one_letter_code
_entity_poly.pdbx_strand_id
1 'polypeptide(L)'
;SADHSTSADAARNAEALGGLPAAAYARAELEPVRTVGAPGQPRFEDGCDNAGGAFGEVGLYRDGFGTVHLVGLASCPAAGATVFTLPPGFRPAVDNLMAVAMTETASGEVGVEPGGEVRIFGGTTPRLFGVTFRDAS
;
A
#
# COMPACT_ATOMS: atom_id res chain seq x y z
N SER A 1 47.16 -21.43 20.84
CA SER A 1 46.26 -20.28 21.04
C SER A 1 45.70 -19.93 19.70
N ALA A 2 44.39 -20.05 19.49
CA ALA A 2 43.77 -19.63 18.24
C ALA A 2 43.38 -18.16 18.38
N ASP A 3 44.10 -17.27 17.71
CA ASP A 3 43.75 -15.86 17.59
C ASP A 3 42.51 -15.73 16.71
N HIS A 4 41.32 -15.87 17.30
CA HIS A 4 40.03 -15.61 16.67
C HIS A 4 39.36 -14.33 17.21
N SER A 5 40.16 -13.43 17.83
CA SER A 5 39.67 -12.26 18.58
C SER A 5 40.23 -10.93 18.07
N THR A 6 40.51 -10.80 16.76
CA THR A 6 40.73 -9.48 16.15
C THR A 6 39.63 -9.22 15.12
N SER A 7 38.52 -8.75 15.69
CA SER A 7 37.49 -7.89 15.12
C SER A 7 36.69 -8.45 13.94
N ALA A 8 35.47 -8.88 14.25
CA ALA A 8 34.32 -8.64 13.39
C ALA A 8 34.24 -7.16 12.95
N ASP A 9 34.84 -6.23 13.71
CA ASP A 9 35.00 -4.80 13.39
C ASP A 9 36.10 -4.47 12.34
N ALA A 10 36.93 -5.43 11.88
CA ALA A 10 37.93 -5.19 10.82
C ALA A 10 37.61 -5.88 9.49
N ALA A 11 36.45 -6.53 9.39
CA ALA A 11 35.92 -6.89 8.10
C ALA A 11 35.56 -5.58 7.37
N ARG A 12 36.43 -5.09 6.47
CA ARG A 12 36.21 -3.92 5.60
C ARG A 12 34.90 -3.99 4.77
N ASN A 13 34.26 -5.15 4.80
CA ASN A 13 33.04 -5.57 4.14
C ASN A 13 31.81 -5.62 5.08
N ALA A 14 31.94 -5.27 6.37
CA ALA A 14 30.79 -5.14 7.27
C ALA A 14 29.97 -3.85 7.00
N GLU A 15 30.62 -2.80 6.49
CA GLU A 15 29.98 -1.53 6.13
C GLU A 15 29.52 -1.45 4.67
N ALA A 16 29.85 -2.47 3.86
CA ALA A 16 29.64 -2.46 2.43
C ALA A 16 28.93 -3.73 1.94
N LEU A 17 27.66 -3.58 1.56
CA LEU A 17 26.97 -4.59 0.76
C LEU A 17 27.51 -4.50 -0.68
N GLY A 18 28.06 -5.58 -1.23
CA GLY A 18 28.51 -5.62 -2.63
C GLY A 18 29.59 -4.58 -3.03
N GLY A 19 30.30 -3.98 -2.07
CA GLY A 19 31.30 -2.94 -2.33
C GLY A 19 30.76 -1.50 -2.41
N LEU A 20 29.47 -1.29 -2.13
CA LEU A 20 28.86 0.03 -1.98
C LEU A 20 28.54 0.31 -0.50
N PRO A 21 28.58 1.57 -0.04
CA PRO A 21 28.18 1.90 1.33
C PRO A 21 26.72 1.49 1.55
N ALA A 22 26.35 1.08 2.77
CA ALA A 22 24.97 0.69 3.10
C ALA A 22 23.92 1.74 2.67
N ALA A 23 24.26 3.04 2.72
CA ALA A 23 23.41 4.14 2.26
C ALA A 23 23.08 4.10 0.76
N ALA A 24 23.91 3.46 -0.08
CA ALA A 24 23.61 3.25 -1.50
C ALA A 24 22.43 2.28 -1.72
N TYR A 25 22.09 1.49 -0.71
CA TYR A 25 20.93 0.61 -0.69
C TYR A 25 19.77 1.16 0.14
N ALA A 26 19.97 2.29 0.82
CA ALA A 26 18.89 2.99 1.50
C ALA A 26 17.95 3.58 0.43
N ARG A 27 16.76 3.00 0.30
CA ARG A 27 15.73 3.50 -0.60
C ARG A 27 15.10 4.79 -0.07
N ALA A 28 14.41 5.49 -0.97
CA ALA A 28 13.69 6.72 -0.68
C ALA A 28 12.80 6.58 0.56
N GLU A 29 12.67 7.68 1.30
CA GLU A 29 11.76 7.79 2.44
C GLU A 29 10.34 7.39 2.01
N LEU A 30 9.67 6.61 2.85
CA LEU A 30 8.29 6.20 2.64
C LEU A 30 7.42 7.45 2.44
N GLU A 31 6.62 7.51 1.38
CA GLU A 31 5.66 8.61 1.28
C GLU A 31 4.70 8.55 2.47
N PRO A 32 4.35 9.70 3.09
CA PRO A 32 3.34 9.71 4.13
C PRO A 32 2.00 9.22 3.55
N VAL A 33 1.21 8.57 4.40
CA VAL A 33 -0.13 8.11 4.01
C VAL A 33 -0.98 9.30 3.59
N ARG A 34 -1.53 9.22 2.39
CA ARG A 34 -2.53 10.14 1.84
C ARG A 34 -3.90 9.63 2.26
N THR A 35 -4.47 10.19 3.31
CA THR A 35 -5.79 9.81 3.82
C THR A 35 -6.89 10.23 2.84
N VAL A 36 -7.73 9.28 2.42
CA VAL A 36 -8.89 9.54 1.57
C VAL A 36 -9.95 10.31 2.38
N GLY A 37 -10.54 11.34 1.78
CA GLY A 37 -11.48 12.25 2.42
C GLY A 37 -10.82 13.47 3.09
N ALA A 38 -9.49 13.47 3.28
CA ALA A 38 -8.78 14.63 3.82
C ALA A 38 -8.70 15.79 2.80
N PRO A 39 -8.57 17.06 3.25
CA PRO A 39 -8.44 18.20 2.34
C PRO A 39 -7.28 18.05 1.35
N GLY A 40 -7.57 18.17 0.06
CA GLY A 40 -6.58 18.04 -1.02
C GLY A 40 -6.20 16.60 -1.39
N GLN A 41 -6.82 15.59 -0.76
CA GLN A 41 -6.64 14.18 -1.10
C GLN A 41 -7.85 13.64 -1.89
N PRO A 42 -7.77 12.41 -2.44
CA PRO A 42 -8.93 11.77 -3.07
C PRO A 42 -10.14 11.79 -2.14
N ARG A 43 -11.34 11.92 -2.71
CA ARG A 43 -12.59 11.85 -1.96
C ARG A 43 -13.16 10.44 -2.05
N PHE A 44 -13.99 10.07 -1.08
CA PHE A 44 -14.82 8.89 -1.25
C PHE A 44 -15.84 9.09 -2.36
N GLU A 45 -16.16 8.00 -3.04
CA GLU A 45 -17.11 7.94 -4.15
C GLU A 45 -18.24 6.96 -3.83
N ASP A 46 -19.31 6.96 -4.63
CA ASP A 46 -20.46 6.04 -4.54
C ASP A 46 -21.07 5.84 -3.13
N GLY A 47 -21.00 6.88 -2.28
CA GLY A 47 -21.51 6.84 -0.91
C GLY A 47 -20.69 5.95 0.03
N CYS A 48 -19.49 5.53 -0.37
CA CYS A 48 -18.53 4.94 0.53
C CYS A 48 -18.02 5.98 1.54
N ASP A 49 -17.49 5.50 2.66
CA ASP A 49 -16.92 6.31 3.72
C ASP A 49 -15.83 5.53 4.47
N ASN A 50 -15.12 6.22 5.34
CA ASN A 50 -14.15 5.64 6.24
C ASN A 50 -14.86 4.92 7.40
N ALA A 51 -14.74 3.59 7.49
CA ALA A 51 -15.21 2.84 8.65
C ALA A 51 -14.21 2.93 9.82
N GLY A 52 -12.92 3.11 9.53
CA GLY A 52 -11.88 3.37 10.52
C GLY A 52 -11.78 2.31 11.62
N GLY A 53 -11.77 2.78 12.88
CA GLY A 53 -11.67 1.92 14.07
C GLY A 53 -10.28 1.33 14.27
N ALA A 54 -10.20 0.09 14.75
CA ALA A 54 -8.94 -0.61 15.01
C ALA A 54 -8.11 -0.88 13.74
N PHE A 55 -8.69 -0.68 12.56
CA PHE A 55 -8.07 -0.96 11.26
C PHE A 55 -7.51 0.29 10.55
N GLY A 56 -7.69 1.47 11.15
CA GLY A 56 -7.19 2.74 10.61
C GLY A 56 -8.02 3.30 9.46
N GLU A 57 -7.70 4.54 9.09
CA GLU A 57 -8.39 5.28 8.04
C GLU A 57 -8.00 4.83 6.64
N VAL A 58 -8.95 4.92 5.69
CA VAL A 58 -8.67 4.64 4.29
C VAL A 58 -7.63 5.60 3.74
N GLY A 59 -6.62 5.06 3.07
CA GLY A 59 -5.54 5.85 2.51
C GLY A 59 -4.70 5.09 1.50
N LEU A 60 -3.72 5.79 0.95
CA LEU A 60 -2.72 5.22 0.06
C LEU A 60 -1.33 5.81 0.32
N TYR A 61 -0.29 5.07 0.00
CA TYR A 61 1.07 5.58 -0.09
C TYR A 61 1.91 4.77 -1.08
N ARG A 62 3.07 5.32 -1.46
CA ARG A 62 4.08 4.61 -2.25
C ARG A 62 5.28 4.32 -1.35
N ASP A 63 5.75 3.08 -1.36
CA ASP A 63 6.97 2.73 -0.63
C ASP A 63 8.23 3.12 -1.42
N GLY A 64 9.39 3.03 -0.77
CA GLY A 64 10.68 3.28 -1.43
C GLY A 64 10.99 2.29 -2.56
N PHE A 65 10.19 1.22 -2.73
CA PHE A 65 10.26 0.24 -3.81
C PHE A 65 9.45 0.60 -5.05
N GLY A 66 8.63 1.65 -4.99
CA GLY A 66 7.71 2.03 -6.05
C GLY A 66 6.41 1.22 -6.04
N THR A 67 6.13 0.47 -4.97
CA THR A 67 4.85 -0.23 -4.82
C THR A 67 3.85 0.71 -4.18
N VAL A 68 2.65 0.79 -4.76
CA VAL A 68 1.52 1.48 -4.16
C VAL A 68 0.83 0.55 -3.19
N HIS A 69 0.60 1.04 -1.98
CA HIS A 69 -0.10 0.34 -0.91
C HIS A 69 -1.40 1.08 -0.61
N LEU A 70 -2.50 0.34 -0.47
CA LEU A 70 -3.71 0.84 0.14
C LEU A 70 -3.75 0.42 1.62
N VAL A 71 -4.44 1.24 2.43
CA VAL A 71 -4.59 1.02 3.87
C VAL A 71 -6.01 1.34 4.33
N GLY A 72 -6.34 0.87 5.53
CA GLY A 72 -7.58 1.20 6.21
C GLY A 72 -8.76 0.28 5.91
N LEU A 73 -9.89 0.62 6.51
CA LEU A 73 -11.18 -0.05 6.35
C LEU A 73 -12.21 0.92 5.78
N ALA A 74 -12.76 0.61 4.62
CA ALA A 74 -13.87 1.36 4.05
C ALA A 74 -15.22 0.75 4.45
N SER A 75 -16.27 1.55 4.41
CA SER A 75 -17.67 1.12 4.37
C SER A 75 -18.30 1.63 3.10
N CYS A 76 -18.98 0.76 2.36
CA CYS A 76 -19.64 1.07 1.10
C CYS A 76 -21.08 0.57 1.14
N PRO A 77 -22.01 1.20 0.42
CA PRO A 77 -23.43 0.83 0.49
C PRO A 77 -23.73 -0.50 -0.22
N ALA A 78 -22.96 -0.88 -1.24
CA ALA A 78 -23.17 -2.09 -2.04
C ALA A 78 -21.91 -2.53 -2.78
N ALA A 79 -21.88 -3.79 -3.20
CA ALA A 79 -20.90 -4.29 -4.15
C ALA A 79 -21.01 -3.54 -5.50
N GLY A 80 -19.90 -3.39 -6.20
CA GLY A 80 -19.78 -2.62 -7.44
C GLY A 80 -19.43 -1.14 -7.21
N ALA A 81 -19.48 -0.65 -5.97
CA ALA A 81 -19.14 0.73 -5.64
C ALA A 81 -17.64 1.02 -5.82
N THR A 82 -17.34 2.22 -6.32
CA THR A 82 -15.99 2.78 -6.33
C THR A 82 -15.73 3.44 -4.99
N VAL A 83 -14.73 2.97 -4.26
CA VAL A 83 -14.38 3.53 -2.94
C VAL A 83 -13.81 4.93 -3.12
N PHE A 84 -12.84 5.08 -4.03
CA PHE A 84 -12.23 6.33 -4.46
C PHE A 84 -11.42 6.11 -5.74
N THR A 85 -11.08 7.20 -6.42
CA THR A 85 -10.18 7.18 -7.59
C THR A 85 -8.76 7.62 -7.21
N LEU A 86 -7.76 6.84 -7.64
CA LEU A 86 -6.34 7.12 -7.47
C LEU A 86 -5.90 8.38 -8.23
N PRO A 87 -5.01 9.21 -7.64
CA PRO A 87 -4.35 10.29 -8.36
C PRO A 87 -3.55 9.75 -9.56
N PRO A 88 -3.40 10.51 -10.67
CA PRO A 88 -2.75 10.04 -11.90
C PRO A 88 -1.39 9.34 -11.72
N GLY A 89 -0.55 9.82 -10.80
CA GLY A 89 0.76 9.21 -10.54
C GLY A 89 0.69 7.82 -9.90
N PHE A 90 -0.44 7.43 -9.30
CA PHE A 90 -0.59 6.18 -8.55
C PHE A 90 -1.34 5.10 -9.32
N ARG A 91 -1.74 5.33 -10.57
CA ARG A 91 -2.62 4.42 -11.31
C ARG A 91 -1.83 3.25 -11.90
N PRO A 92 -2.35 2.02 -11.88
CA PRO A 92 -1.71 0.90 -12.55
C PRO A 92 -1.88 0.98 -14.07
N ALA A 93 -1.06 0.24 -14.81
CA ALA A 93 -1.21 0.12 -16.27
C ALA A 93 -2.28 -0.90 -16.69
N VAL A 94 -2.62 -1.84 -15.79
CA VAL A 94 -3.54 -2.95 -16.02
C VAL A 94 -4.43 -3.15 -14.80
N ASP A 95 -5.53 -3.87 -14.96
CA ASP A 95 -6.39 -4.24 -13.84
C ASP A 95 -5.62 -5.10 -12.82
N ASN A 96 -5.68 -4.68 -11.56
CA ASN A 96 -5.18 -5.46 -10.44
C ASN A 96 -6.38 -5.91 -9.60
N LEU A 97 -6.67 -7.22 -9.59
CA LEU A 97 -7.78 -7.79 -8.82
C LEU A 97 -7.23 -8.60 -7.65
N MET A 98 -7.60 -8.22 -6.43
CA MET A 98 -7.09 -8.82 -5.19
C MET A 98 -8.24 -9.33 -4.34
N ALA A 99 -8.11 -10.56 -3.83
CA ALA A 99 -8.99 -11.05 -2.78
C ALA A 99 -8.67 -10.31 -1.47
N VAL A 100 -9.71 -9.79 -0.82
CA VAL A 100 -9.61 -9.08 0.45
C VAL A 100 -10.59 -9.65 1.47
N ALA A 101 -10.23 -9.54 2.75
CA ALA A 101 -11.17 -9.80 3.82
C ALA A 101 -12.20 -8.66 3.91
N MET A 102 -13.47 -9.01 4.08
CA MET A 102 -14.57 -8.06 4.29
C MET A 102 -14.96 -8.04 5.76
N THR A 103 -15.07 -9.24 6.34
CA THR A 103 -15.30 -9.49 7.76
C THR A 103 -14.37 -10.60 8.22
N GLU A 104 -14.49 -11.04 9.48
CA GLU A 104 -13.73 -12.17 10.01
C GLU A 104 -14.08 -13.51 9.33
N THR A 105 -15.22 -13.60 8.65
CA THR A 105 -15.73 -14.85 8.04
C THR A 105 -16.09 -14.71 6.57
N ALA A 106 -15.92 -13.53 5.97
CA ALA A 106 -16.25 -13.26 4.57
C ALA A 106 -15.10 -12.58 3.85
N SER A 107 -14.88 -12.97 2.60
CA SER A 107 -13.97 -12.33 1.66
C SER A 107 -14.74 -11.79 0.45
N GLY A 108 -14.09 -10.91 -0.30
CA GLY A 108 -14.52 -10.48 -1.62
C GLY A 108 -13.32 -10.00 -2.41
N GLU A 109 -13.56 -9.23 -3.46
CA GLU A 109 -12.50 -8.75 -4.35
C GLU A 109 -12.51 -7.23 -4.44
N VAL A 110 -11.31 -6.65 -4.51
CA VAL A 110 -11.07 -5.24 -4.83
C VAL A 110 -10.27 -5.19 -6.12
N GLY A 111 -10.79 -4.45 -7.10
CA GLY A 111 -10.08 -4.09 -8.30
C GLY A 111 -9.46 -2.71 -8.18
N VAL A 112 -8.26 -2.58 -8.73
CA VAL A 112 -7.64 -1.29 -9.03
C VAL A 112 -7.47 -1.22 -10.54
N GLU A 113 -8.31 -0.43 -11.19
CA GLU A 113 -8.42 -0.34 -12.65
C GLU A 113 -7.47 0.75 -13.22
N PRO A 114 -7.10 0.72 -14.52
CA PRO A 114 -6.18 1.70 -15.12
C PRO A 114 -6.64 3.16 -15.05
N GLY A 115 -7.95 3.42 -14.94
CA GLY A 115 -8.49 4.76 -14.70
C GLY A 115 -8.22 5.26 -13.28
N GLY A 116 -7.76 4.38 -12.39
CA GLY A 116 -7.46 4.63 -10.99
C GLY A 116 -8.60 4.23 -10.05
N GLU A 117 -9.70 3.71 -10.56
CA GLU A 117 -10.86 3.32 -9.78
C GLU A 117 -10.47 2.17 -8.82
N VAL A 118 -10.64 2.41 -7.52
CA VAL A 118 -10.56 1.36 -6.50
C VAL A 118 -11.97 0.85 -6.24
N ARG A 119 -12.34 -0.26 -6.88
CA ARG A 119 -13.72 -0.76 -6.92
C ARG A 119 -13.88 -2.07 -6.16
N ILE A 120 -15.00 -2.23 -5.47
CA ILE A 120 -15.32 -3.49 -4.77
C ILE A 120 -16.24 -4.34 -5.63
N PHE A 121 -16.02 -5.65 -5.68
CA PHE A 121 -16.86 -6.59 -6.46
C PHE A 121 -17.72 -7.50 -5.60
N GLY A 122 -17.49 -7.53 -4.29
CA GLY A 122 -18.30 -8.25 -3.31
C GLY A 122 -18.31 -7.56 -1.96
N GLY A 123 -19.28 -7.88 -1.10
CA GLY A 123 -19.38 -7.30 0.25
C GLY A 123 -19.59 -5.78 0.27
N THR A 124 -19.33 -5.18 1.44
CA THR A 124 -19.55 -3.74 1.70
C THR A 124 -18.49 -3.11 2.61
N THR A 125 -17.55 -3.89 3.16
CA THR A 125 -16.57 -3.41 4.13
C THR A 125 -15.16 -3.90 3.81
N PRO A 126 -14.58 -3.51 2.66
CA PRO A 126 -13.28 -4.00 2.24
C PRO A 126 -12.16 -3.54 3.19
N ARG A 127 -11.37 -4.50 3.65
CA ARG A 127 -10.10 -4.24 4.32
C ARG A 127 -9.04 -4.01 3.25
N LEU A 128 -8.61 -2.77 3.11
CA LEU A 128 -7.68 -2.37 2.06
C LEU A 128 -6.22 -2.62 2.43
N PHE A 129 -5.93 -2.84 3.71
CA PHE A 129 -4.61 -3.27 4.15
C PHE A 129 -4.26 -4.63 3.53
N GLY A 130 -3.18 -4.65 2.75
CA GLY A 130 -2.74 -5.81 1.96
C GLY A 130 -3.02 -5.70 0.45
N VAL A 131 -3.76 -4.67 0.02
CA VAL A 131 -3.88 -4.34 -1.39
C VAL A 131 -2.64 -3.57 -1.84
N THR A 132 -1.83 -4.19 -2.70
CA THR A 132 -0.60 -3.61 -3.24
C THR A 132 -0.46 -3.86 -4.73
N PHE A 133 0.04 -2.88 -5.47
CA PHE A 133 0.24 -2.98 -6.91
C PHE A 133 1.33 -2.01 -7.38
N ARG A 134 1.74 -2.12 -8.64
CA ARG A 134 2.66 -1.17 -9.27
C ARG A 134 1.88 -0.16 -10.10
N ASP A 135 2.28 1.11 -10.02
CA ASP A 135 1.82 2.11 -10.96
C ASP A 135 2.40 1.87 -12.37
N ALA A 136 1.90 2.61 -13.35
CA ALA A 136 2.27 2.47 -14.75
C ALA A 136 3.68 2.98 -15.12
N SER A 137 4.50 3.39 -14.14
CA SER A 137 5.81 4.03 -14.34
C SER A 137 6.87 3.11 -14.95
#